data_AF-A0A4V2QZW1-F1
#
_entry.id   AF-A0A4V2QZW1-F1
#
_cell.length_a   1.000
_cell.length_b   1.000
_cell.length_c   1.000
_cell.angle_alpha   90.00
_cell.angle_beta   90.00
_cell.angle_gamma   90.00
#
_symmetry.space_group_name_H-M   'P 1'
#
loop_
_entity.id
_entity.type
_entity.pdbx_description
1 polymer ?
#
loop_
_entity_poly.entity_id
_entity_poly.type
_entity_poly.pdbx_seq_one_letter_code
_entity_poly.pdbx_strand_id
1 'polypeptide(L)'
;MLPSLPRNETERLKKLILMLSSEHEGERQVALSKISLLLSRRHLDWHDLAAALTTMETGRPARPKINVQQSQDGRYRIAATNLLHLVAAIRSRASADSYQLQFLDSMEDRAASYSVVLLSPRQLAYLTRLWEEM
;
A
#
# COMPACT_ATOMS: atom_id res chain seq x y z
N MET A 1 -7.04 7.70 -5.34
CA MET A 1 -7.54 7.15 -6.63
C MET A 1 -8.50 8.18 -7.21
N LEU A 2 -8.29 8.64 -8.45
CA LEU A 2 -9.28 9.48 -9.13
C LEU A 2 -10.60 8.69 -9.21
N PRO A 3 -11.71 9.20 -8.64
CA PRO A 3 -12.97 8.51 -8.72
C PRO A 3 -13.36 8.42 -10.20
N SER A 4 -13.59 7.20 -10.70
CA SER A 4 -14.28 6.89 -11.96
C SER A 4 -13.56 7.03 -13.32
N LEU A 5 -12.23 7.04 -13.40
CA LEU A 5 -11.56 6.86 -14.70
C LEU A 5 -11.49 5.38 -15.12
N PRO A 6 -11.94 4.99 -16.32
CA PRO A 6 -11.69 3.66 -16.87
C PRO A 6 -10.19 3.35 -16.88
N ARG A 7 -9.84 2.07 -16.73
CA ARG A 7 -8.43 1.60 -16.67
C ARG A 7 -7.59 2.11 -17.85
N ASN A 8 -8.17 2.12 -19.06
CA ASN A 8 -7.50 2.61 -20.27
C ASN A 8 -7.21 4.13 -20.24
N GLU A 9 -8.12 4.92 -19.68
CA GLU A 9 -7.93 6.38 -19.53
C GLU A 9 -6.92 6.68 -18.41
N THR A 10 -6.89 5.86 -17.37
CA THR A 10 -5.91 5.94 -16.28
C THR A 10 -4.49 5.68 -16.78
N GLU A 11 -4.28 4.62 -17.55
CA GLU A 11 -2.97 4.31 -18.15
C GLU A 11 -2.53 5.39 -19.15
N ARG A 12 -3.47 5.95 -19.91
CA ARG A 12 -3.20 7.08 -20.80
C ARG A 12 -2.81 8.34 -20.02
N LEU A 13 -3.52 8.64 -18.93
CA LEU A 13 -3.24 9.78 -18.06
C LEU A 13 -1.84 9.68 -17.43
N LYS A 14 -1.44 8.50 -16.94
CA LYS A 14 -0.08 8.26 -16.42
C LYS A 14 1.01 8.60 -17.45
N LYS A 15 0.85 8.13 -18.69
CA LYS A 15 1.79 8.44 -19.78
C LYS A 15 1.87 9.93 -20.07
N LEU A 16 0.73 10.62 -20.09
CA LEU A 16 0.69 12.06 -20.33
C LEU A 16 1.32 12.85 -19.17
N ILE A 17 1.12 12.43 -17.92
CA ILE A 17 1.77 13.04 -16.75
C ILE A 17 3.29 12.89 -16.85
N LEU A 18 3.80 11.72 -17.26
CA LEU A 18 5.24 11.54 -17.52
C LEU A 18 5.76 12.44 -18.63
N MET A 19 4.97 12.70 -19.67
CA MET A 19 5.37 13.61 -20.76
C MET A 19 5.48 15.08 -20.31
N LEU A 20 4.90 15.47 -19.16
CA LEU A 20 5.08 16.81 -18.62
C LEU A 20 6.53 17.08 -18.19
N SER A 21 7.33 16.05 -17.91
CA SER A 21 8.75 16.17 -17.60
C SER A 21 9.65 16.11 -18.84
N SER A 22 9.10 16.13 -20.06
CA SER A 22 9.91 16.17 -21.28
C SER A 22 10.69 17.49 -21.38
N GLU A 23 11.90 17.43 -21.95
CA GLU A 23 12.72 18.61 -22.28
C GLU A 23 12.19 19.36 -23.51
N HIS A 24 11.32 18.72 -24.31
CA HIS A 24 10.73 19.30 -25.50
C HIS A 24 9.43 20.04 -25.17
N GLU A 25 9.43 21.37 -25.33
CA GLU A 25 8.27 22.21 -25.03
C GLU A 25 7.02 21.80 -25.81
N GLY A 26 7.17 21.41 -27.08
CA GLY A 26 6.05 20.94 -27.91
C GLY A 26 5.37 19.69 -27.33
N GLU A 27 6.13 18.77 -26.73
CA GLU A 27 5.59 17.57 -26.10
C GLU A 27 4.86 17.89 -24.81
N ARG A 28 5.39 18.83 -24.00
CA ARG A 28 4.73 19.31 -22.78
C ARG A 28 3.39 19.97 -23.08
N GLN A 29 3.35 20.85 -24.09
CA GLN A 29 2.10 21.52 -24.50
C GLN A 29 1.05 20.53 -25.00
N VAL A 30 1.46 19.53 -25.78
CA VAL A 30 0.57 18.45 -26.23
C VAL A 30 0.06 17.63 -25.05
N ALA A 31 0.91 17.33 -24.07
CA ALA A 31 0.52 16.61 -22.87
C ALA A 31 -0.49 17.40 -22.02
N LEU A 32 -0.23 18.69 -21.75
CA LEU A 32 -1.13 19.58 -21.02
C LEU A 32 -2.51 19.68 -21.67
N SER A 33 -2.54 19.88 -22.99
CA SER A 33 -3.79 19.95 -23.76
C SER A 33 -4.59 18.64 -23.67
N LYS A 34 -3.90 17.49 -23.83
CA LYS A 34 -4.55 16.17 -23.77
C LYS A 34 -5.04 15.82 -22.36
N ILE A 35 -4.32 16.22 -21.31
CA ILE A 35 -4.75 16.04 -19.91
C ILE A 35 -5.98 16.90 -19.66
N SER A 36 -5.96 18.17 -20.02
CA SER A 36 -7.09 19.09 -19.85
C SER A 36 -8.35 18.59 -20.56
N LEU A 37 -8.21 18.04 -21.78
CA LEU A 37 -9.32 17.43 -22.52
C LEU A 37 -9.86 16.15 -21.85
N LEU A 38 -8.99 15.35 -21.24
CA LEU A 38 -9.38 14.12 -20.56
C LEU A 38 -10.14 14.44 -19.27
N LEU A 39 -9.67 15.42 -18.50
CA LEU A 39 -10.33 15.90 -17.28
C LEU A 39 -11.70 16.50 -17.59
N SER A 40 -11.79 17.38 -18.60
CA SER A 40 -13.05 18.03 -18.97
C SER A 40 -14.14 17.07 -19.43
N ARG A 41 -13.78 16.00 -20.15
CA ARG A 41 -14.70 14.91 -20.54
C ARG A 41 -15.33 14.18 -19.35
N ARG A 42 -14.70 14.26 -18.19
CA ARG A 42 -15.14 13.62 -16.95
C ARG A 42 -15.66 14.64 -15.92
N HIS A 43 -15.85 15.89 -16.32
CA HIS A 43 -16.23 17.00 -15.44
C HIS A 43 -15.26 17.17 -14.25
N LEU A 44 -13.98 16.87 -14.48
CA LEU A 44 -12.91 17.08 -13.52
C LEU A 44 -12.08 18.30 -13.92
N ASP A 45 -11.40 18.90 -12.95
CA ASP A 45 -10.44 19.97 -13.17
C ASP A 45 -9.02 19.60 -12.68
N TRP A 46 -8.10 20.56 -12.83
CA TRP A 46 -6.71 20.39 -12.39
C TRP A 46 -6.58 20.29 -10.86
N HIS A 47 -7.52 20.87 -10.10
CA HIS A 47 -7.55 20.74 -8.65
C HIS A 47 -7.96 19.33 -8.24
N ASP A 48 -8.94 18.72 -8.91
CA ASP A 48 -9.32 17.33 -8.69
C ASP A 48 -8.16 16.38 -8.99
N LEU A 49 -7.42 16.64 -10.07
CA LEU A 49 -6.22 15.88 -10.40
C LEU A 49 -5.14 16.04 -9.32
N ALA A 50 -4.84 17.27 -8.91
CA ALA A 50 -3.86 17.55 -7.86
C ALA A 50 -4.27 16.91 -6.52
N ALA A 51 -5.55 17.01 -6.14
CA ALA A 51 -6.11 16.40 -4.95
C ALA A 51 -5.94 14.87 -5.00
N ALA A 52 -6.18 14.25 -6.17
CA ALA A 52 -6.04 12.80 -6.33
C ALA A 52 -4.59 12.31 -6.34
N LEU A 53 -3.64 13.13 -6.82
CA LEU A 53 -2.20 12.86 -6.76
C LEU A 53 -1.67 13.01 -5.33
N THR A 54 -2.14 14.03 -4.61
CA THR A 54 -1.69 14.32 -3.23
C THR A 54 -2.39 13.47 -2.17
N THR A 55 -3.59 12.92 -2.44
CA THR A 55 -4.21 11.93 -1.53
C THR A 55 -3.42 10.63 -1.42
N MET A 56 -2.44 10.37 -2.31
CA MET A 56 -1.59 9.18 -2.21
C MET A 56 -0.62 9.20 -1.03
N GLU A 57 -0.40 10.33 -0.34
CA GLU A 57 0.54 10.42 0.79
C GLU A 57 -0.10 10.40 2.19
N THR A 58 -1.42 10.45 2.32
CA THR A 58 -2.07 10.45 3.66
C THR A 58 -2.62 9.09 4.08
N GLY A 59 -2.48 8.07 3.25
CA GLY A 59 -2.82 6.70 3.58
C GLY A 59 -1.65 5.95 4.20
N ARG A 60 -1.01 6.44 5.26
CA ARG A 60 -0.30 5.50 6.15
C ARG A 60 -1.42 4.65 6.75
N PRO A 61 -1.59 3.36 6.38
CA PRO A 61 -2.62 2.54 7.00
C PRO A 61 -2.44 2.67 8.50
N ALA A 62 -3.52 3.02 9.20
CA ALA A 62 -3.51 3.12 10.65
C ALA A 62 -2.79 1.87 11.18
N ARG A 63 -1.74 2.07 12.00
CA ARG A 63 -0.98 0.95 12.57
C ARG A 63 -2.01 -0.08 13.05
N PRO A 64 -2.02 -1.31 12.52
CA PRO A 64 -2.91 -2.32 13.07
C PRO A 64 -2.62 -2.36 14.57
N LYS A 65 -3.65 -2.19 15.41
CA LYS A 65 -3.46 -2.29 16.86
C LYS A 65 -3.07 -3.74 17.13
N ILE A 66 -1.77 -4.00 17.20
CA ILE A 66 -1.22 -5.32 17.52
C ILE A 66 -1.51 -5.52 19.01
N ASN A 67 -2.69 -6.06 19.31
CA ASN A 67 -3.04 -6.47 20.65
C ASN A 67 -2.31 -7.78 20.95
N VAL A 68 -1.07 -7.64 21.43
CA VAL A 68 -0.25 -8.74 21.94
C VAL A 68 -0.26 -8.73 23.46
N GLN A 69 -0.46 -9.90 24.06
CA GLN A 69 -0.29 -10.10 25.49
C GLN A 69 1.02 -10.85 25.74
N GLN A 70 1.87 -10.33 26.61
CA GLN A 70 3.07 -11.05 27.02
C GLN A 70 2.68 -12.18 27.99
N SER A 71 3.13 -13.39 27.67
CA SER A 71 2.98 -14.58 28.49
C SER A 71 4.11 -14.66 29.52
N GLN A 72 3.90 -15.40 30.61
CA GLN A 72 4.85 -15.51 31.72
C GLN A 72 6.20 -16.12 31.31
N ASP A 73 6.21 -16.88 30.21
CA ASP A 73 7.39 -17.47 29.58
C ASP A 73 8.15 -16.50 28.64
N GLY A 74 7.76 -15.24 28.60
CA GLY A 74 8.38 -14.19 27.78
C GLY A 74 7.99 -14.22 26.29
N ARG A 75 7.05 -15.08 25.89
CA ARG A 75 6.48 -15.10 24.53
C ARG A 75 5.28 -14.16 24.40
N TYR A 76 4.95 -13.78 23.17
CA TYR A 76 3.82 -12.90 22.88
C TYR A 76 2.65 -13.71 22.31
N ARG A 77 1.47 -13.56 22.91
CA ARG A 77 0.21 -14.13 22.45
C ARG A 77 -0.49 -13.13 21.54
N ILE A 78 -0.82 -13.54 20.33
CA ILE A 78 -1.62 -12.77 19.38
C ILE A 78 -2.80 -13.62 18.90
N ALA A 79 -3.99 -13.03 18.81
CA ALA A 79 -5.12 -13.70 18.16
C ALA A 79 -4.80 -13.93 16.68
N ALA A 80 -5.16 -15.10 16.15
CA ALA A 80 -4.86 -15.45 14.77
C ALA A 80 -5.44 -14.46 13.75
N THR A 81 -6.65 -13.95 14.01
CA THR A 81 -7.28 -12.89 13.21
C THR A 81 -6.44 -11.62 13.17
N ASN A 82 -5.89 -11.19 14.32
CA ASN A 82 -5.01 -10.01 14.39
C ASN A 82 -3.69 -10.26 13.64
N LEU A 83 -3.15 -11.48 13.71
CA LEU A 83 -1.94 -11.84 12.98
C LEU A 83 -2.17 -11.83 11.46
N LEU A 84 -3.29 -12.39 10.98
CA LEU A 84 -3.66 -12.37 9.56
C LEU A 84 -3.85 -10.94 9.05
N HIS A 85 -4.52 -10.09 9.83
CA HIS A 85 -4.70 -8.68 9.47
C HIS A 85 -3.35 -7.96 9.37
N LEU A 86 -2.42 -8.23 10.29
CA LEU A 86 -1.07 -7.68 10.25
C LEU A 86 -0.30 -8.15 9.01
N VAL A 87 -0.31 -9.46 8.71
CA VAL A 87 0.38 -10.00 7.54
C VAL A 87 -0.19 -9.45 6.24
N ALA A 88 -1.51 -9.43 6.08
CA ALA A 88 -2.17 -8.86 4.91
C ALA A 88 -1.81 -7.37 4.73
N ALA A 89 -1.74 -6.63 5.83
CA ALA A 89 -1.34 -5.23 5.80
C ALA A 89 0.12 -5.06 5.38
N ILE A 90 1.06 -5.88 5.86
CA ILE A 90 2.47 -5.84 5.42
C ILE A 90 2.58 -6.15 3.92
N ARG A 91 1.90 -7.20 3.44
CA ARG A 91 1.89 -7.58 2.01
C ARG A 91 1.36 -6.49 1.09
N SER A 92 0.48 -5.62 1.59
CA SER A 92 -0.10 -4.53 0.80
C SER A 92 0.84 -3.34 0.57
N ARG A 93 1.99 -3.25 1.27
CA ARG A 93 2.81 -2.03 1.36
C ARG A 93 4.16 -2.08 0.62
N ALA A 94 4.18 -2.62 -0.60
CA ALA A 94 5.34 -2.75 -1.52
C ALA A 94 6.01 -4.12 -1.51
N SER A 95 7.06 -4.28 -2.34
CA SER A 95 7.64 -5.58 -2.69
C SER A 95 8.44 -6.19 -1.54
N ALA A 96 7.94 -7.29 -0.98
CA ALA A 96 8.70 -8.14 -0.08
C ALA A 96 9.70 -9.00 -0.86
N ASP A 97 10.89 -9.23 -0.30
CA ASP A 97 11.84 -10.20 -0.85
C ASP A 97 11.37 -11.66 -0.63
N SER A 98 12.05 -12.63 -1.24
CA SER A 98 11.65 -14.04 -1.15
C SER A 98 11.67 -14.59 0.27
N TYR A 99 12.59 -14.12 1.12
CA TYR A 99 12.70 -14.56 2.51
C TYR A 99 11.56 -13.99 3.36
N GLN A 100 11.26 -12.70 3.17
CA GLN A 100 10.14 -12.02 3.81
C GLN A 100 8.81 -12.68 3.44
N LEU A 101 8.60 -13.04 2.17
CA LEU A 101 7.40 -13.75 1.73
C LEU A 101 7.28 -15.12 2.43
N GLN A 102 8.34 -15.93 2.44
CA GLN A 102 8.33 -17.23 3.14
C GLN A 102 8.03 -17.08 4.64
N PHE A 103 8.59 -16.05 5.27
CA PHE A 103 8.30 -15.76 6.66
C PHE A 103 6.82 -15.41 6.88
N LEU A 104 6.25 -14.55 6.03
CA LEU A 104 4.83 -14.17 6.11
C LEU A 104 3.90 -15.36 5.83
N ASP A 105 4.22 -16.21 4.85
CA ASP A 105 3.51 -17.47 4.58
C ASP A 105 3.49 -18.36 5.83
N SER A 106 4.64 -18.53 6.50
CA SER A 106 4.72 -19.32 7.73
C SER A 106 3.87 -18.76 8.87
N MET A 107 3.62 -17.44 8.91
CA MET A 107 2.74 -16.82 9.90
C MET A 107 1.25 -17.03 9.56
N GLU A 108 0.90 -16.99 8.28
CA GLU A 108 -0.45 -17.31 7.80
C GLU A 108 -0.81 -18.78 8.10
N ASP A 109 0.09 -19.71 7.80
CA ASP A 109 -0.12 -21.14 8.09
C ASP A 109 -0.36 -21.41 9.58
N ARG A 110 0.39 -20.71 10.44
CA ARG A 110 0.20 -20.80 11.90
C ARG A 110 -1.12 -20.19 12.33
N ALA A 111 -1.52 -19.07 11.76
CA ALA A 111 -2.81 -18.45 12.06
C ALA A 111 -4.01 -19.27 11.54
N ALA A 112 -3.84 -20.03 10.46
CA ALA A 112 -4.84 -20.97 9.97
C ALA A 112 -4.99 -22.19 10.90
N SER A 113 -3.90 -22.62 11.53
CA SER A 113 -3.87 -23.82 12.38
C SER A 113 -4.31 -23.59 13.83
N TYR A 114 -4.17 -22.36 14.34
CA TYR A 114 -4.40 -22.05 15.76
C TYR A 114 -5.26 -20.80 15.92
N SER A 115 -6.11 -20.75 16.94
CA SER A 115 -6.89 -19.55 17.28
C SER A 115 -6.06 -18.45 17.93
N VAL A 116 -4.98 -18.83 18.63
CA VAL A 116 -4.00 -17.93 19.24
C VAL A 116 -2.60 -18.41 18.88
N VAL A 117 -1.77 -17.51 18.39
CA VAL A 117 -0.39 -17.79 17.98
C VAL A 117 0.57 -17.24 19.03
N LEU A 118 1.57 -18.05 19.37
CA LEU A 118 2.69 -17.64 20.22
C LEU A 118 3.87 -17.20 19.35
N LEU A 119 4.26 -15.95 19.50
CA LEU A 119 5.41 -15.35 18.82
C LEU A 119 6.59 -15.23 19.79
N SER A 120 7.78 -15.56 19.31
CA SER A 120 9.00 -15.21 20.03
C SER A 120 9.24 -13.69 19.95
N PRO A 121 10.03 -13.11 20.88
CA PRO A 121 10.38 -11.69 20.81
C PRO A 121 11.02 -11.29 19.47
N ARG A 122 11.83 -12.19 18.89
CA ARG A 122 12.46 -11.98 17.57
C ARG A 122 11.43 -11.95 16.44
N GLN A 123 10.44 -12.86 16.47
CA GLN A 123 9.38 -12.89 15.45
C GLN A 123 8.51 -11.64 15.49
N LEU A 124 8.15 -11.19 16.71
CA LEU A 124 7.39 -9.95 16.87
C LEU A 124 8.20 -8.73 16.42
N ALA A 125 9.46 -8.63 16.83
CA ALA A 125 10.34 -7.54 16.39
C ALA A 125 10.50 -7.50 14.87
N TYR A 126 10.62 -8.67 14.23
CA TYR A 126 10.73 -8.76 12.78
C TYR A 126 9.45 -8.34 12.07
N LEU A 127 8.27 -8.78 12.53
CA LEU A 127 6.98 -8.32 12.00
C LEU A 127 6.79 -6.81 12.13
N THR A 128 7.14 -6.24 13.29
CA THR A 128 7.08 -4.79 13.53
C THR A 128 8.03 -4.05 12.59
N ARG A 129 9.25 -4.57 12.40
CA ARG A 129 10.24 -3.99 11.49
C ARG A 129 9.75 -4.00 10.04
N LEU A 130 9.23 -5.13 9.55
CA LEU A 130 8.68 -5.24 8.20
C LEU A 130 7.52 -4.27 7.99
N TRP A 131 6.70 -4.02 9.01
CA TRP A 131 5.65 -3.01 8.95
C TRP A 131 6.16 -1.57 8.90
N GLU A 132 7.28 -1.28 9.56
CA GLU A 132 7.85 0.08 9.65
C GLU A 132 8.70 0.44 8.43
N GLU A 133 9.39 -0.53 7.83
CA GLU A 133 10.25 -0.36 6.66
C GLU A 133 9.49 -0.38 5.32
N MET A 134 8.25 -0.86 5.31
CA MET A 134 7.31 -0.90 4.15
C MET A 134 6.20 0.16 4.28
#